data_AF-A0A085F721-F1
#
_entry.id   AF-A0A085F721-F1
#
_cell.length_a   1.000
_cell.length_b   1.000
_cell.length_c   1.000
_cell.angle_alpha   90.00
_cell.angle_beta   90.00
_cell.angle_gamma   90.00
#
_symmetry.space_group_name_H-M   'P 1'
#
loop_
_entity.id
_entity.type
_entity.pdbx_description
1 polymer ?
#
loop_
_entity_poly.entity_id
_entity_poly.type
_entity_poly.pdbx_seq_one_letter_code
_entity_poly.pdbx_strand_id
1 'polypeptide(L)'
;MKLHGSGFIVTPAEAEALGLDKRPGLEQHIRHYRNGRDLTNRPRGVMVIDLFGLSAEEVRARFPEVYQHLLARVKPERDRNNRDTYRLNWWVFGEPRADLRPVLMGLPRYIATVETAKHRVFQFLDASILPDNKIVCMGLDDAFHLGVLSSRAHCPWALRAGGWLGMGNDPVYVKSKVFDPFPFPDATDALQEEIRHVAEELDAHRKARQAEHPHLTLTQMYNVLEKLRAGTALNADEEQIKGEGLVLILKELHDQLDALVFQAYGWPANLPDEEVIGRLVVLNKERATEEPRGVVRWLRPAYQKVRAGITEEAAPKAAEEQREMLLVAQAGAEQKPSFPSDEVARTATIMAVLANTQGTVDASAVASGFRQGKRIEPHVRATLTSLVRMGFASSRDGKSFQLRRAA
;
A
#
# COMPACT_ATOMS: atom_id res chain seq x y z
N MET A 1 -10.35 -14.24 -0.51
CA MET A 1 -10.20 -15.71 -0.68
C MET A 1 -10.92 -16.18 -1.93
N LYS A 2 -10.39 -17.14 -2.70
CA LYS A 2 -11.11 -17.74 -3.85
C LYS A 2 -11.41 -19.21 -3.57
N LEU A 3 -12.68 -19.51 -3.35
CA LEU A 3 -13.10 -20.81 -2.83
C LEU A 3 -12.91 -21.94 -3.85
N HIS A 4 -13.39 -21.74 -5.09
CA HIS A 4 -13.46 -22.79 -6.13
C HIS A 4 -14.27 -24.02 -5.67
N GLY A 5 -15.52 -23.78 -5.29
CA GLY A 5 -16.50 -24.79 -4.87
C GLY A 5 -17.53 -24.14 -3.97
N SER A 6 -18.81 -24.20 -4.32
CA SER A 6 -19.88 -23.54 -3.54
C SER A 6 -20.13 -24.24 -2.20
N GLY A 7 -19.80 -25.52 -2.08
CA GLY A 7 -19.98 -26.31 -0.85
C GLY A 7 -19.16 -25.84 0.36
N PHE A 8 -18.21 -24.92 0.18
CA PHE A 8 -17.53 -24.25 1.29
C PHE A 8 -18.38 -23.19 1.98
N ILE A 9 -19.38 -22.63 1.28
CA ILE A 9 -20.28 -21.61 1.81
C ILE A 9 -21.43 -22.32 2.51
N VAL A 10 -21.70 -21.93 3.74
CA VAL A 10 -22.76 -22.49 4.58
C VAL A 10 -23.58 -21.37 5.23
N THR A 11 -24.83 -21.66 5.52
CA THR A 11 -25.68 -20.83 6.38
C THR A 11 -25.30 -21.01 7.86
N PRO A 12 -25.70 -20.09 8.76
CA PRO A 12 -25.50 -20.27 10.20
C PRO A 12 -26.07 -21.59 10.72
N ALA A 13 -27.29 -21.95 10.31
CA ALA A 13 -27.93 -23.20 10.71
C ALA A 13 -27.17 -24.45 10.22
N GLU A 14 -26.65 -24.43 8.99
CA GLU A 14 -25.79 -25.51 8.49
C GLU A 14 -24.49 -25.60 9.28
N ALA A 15 -23.87 -24.48 9.65
CA ALA A 15 -22.66 -24.51 10.46
C ALA A 15 -22.87 -25.08 11.86
N GLU A 16 -23.98 -24.74 12.52
CA GLU A 16 -24.37 -25.35 13.81
C GLU A 16 -24.61 -26.87 13.69
N ALA A 17 -25.17 -27.31 12.55
CA ALA A 17 -25.34 -28.72 12.23
C ALA A 17 -23.98 -29.42 11.97
N LEU A 18 -23.00 -28.69 11.41
CA LEU A 18 -21.61 -29.15 11.25
C LEU A 18 -20.79 -29.12 12.54
N GLY A 19 -21.38 -28.66 13.64
CA GLY A 19 -20.78 -28.70 14.97
C GLY A 19 -20.17 -27.39 15.43
N LEU A 20 -20.46 -26.25 14.78
CA LEU A 20 -20.13 -24.94 15.35
C LEU A 20 -20.72 -24.84 16.76
N ASP A 21 -19.94 -24.30 17.71
CA ASP A 21 -20.22 -24.26 19.16
C ASP A 21 -20.30 -25.62 19.89
N LYS A 22 -20.08 -26.74 19.19
CA LYS A 22 -20.06 -28.10 19.76
C LYS A 22 -18.69 -28.76 19.65
N ARG A 23 -17.97 -28.52 18.55
CA ARG A 23 -16.65 -29.06 18.26
C ARG A 23 -15.58 -28.05 18.69
N PRO A 24 -14.72 -28.37 19.68
CA PRO A 24 -13.69 -27.45 20.13
C PRO A 24 -12.75 -27.00 19.00
N GLY A 25 -12.53 -25.69 18.86
CA GLY A 25 -11.65 -25.11 17.86
C GLY A 25 -12.28 -24.92 16.48
N LEU A 26 -13.54 -25.36 16.26
CA LEU A 26 -14.20 -25.21 14.97
C LEU A 26 -14.59 -23.75 14.67
N GLU A 27 -14.80 -22.94 15.70
CA GLU A 27 -15.07 -21.50 15.61
C GLU A 27 -13.95 -20.72 14.89
N GLN A 28 -12.73 -21.26 14.85
CA GLN A 28 -11.59 -20.68 14.14
C GLN A 28 -11.61 -21.02 12.64
N HIS A 29 -12.35 -22.07 12.26
CA HIS A 29 -12.40 -22.63 10.91
C HIS A 29 -13.73 -22.40 10.21
N ILE A 30 -14.79 -21.99 10.92
CA ILE A 30 -16.03 -21.54 10.29
C ILE A 30 -16.20 -20.06 10.59
N ARG A 31 -16.08 -19.23 9.55
CA ARG A 31 -16.01 -17.78 9.69
C ARG A 31 -17.05 -17.09 8.84
N HIS A 32 -17.54 -15.94 9.31
CA HIS A 32 -18.41 -15.09 8.48
C HIS A 32 -17.73 -14.76 7.15
N TYR A 33 -18.49 -14.74 6.07
CA TYR A 33 -17.97 -14.52 4.73
C TYR A 33 -18.65 -13.32 4.08
N ARG A 34 -17.86 -12.48 3.40
CA ARG A 34 -18.37 -11.33 2.66
C ARG A 34 -17.78 -11.30 1.28
N ASN A 35 -18.63 -11.05 0.29
CA ASN A 35 -18.21 -10.66 -1.03
C ASN A 35 -18.43 -9.16 -1.31
N GLY A 36 -18.01 -8.68 -2.48
CA GLY A 36 -18.21 -7.28 -2.85
C GLY A 36 -19.65 -6.76 -2.78
N ARG A 37 -20.66 -7.62 -3.02
CA ARG A 37 -22.07 -7.26 -2.86
C ARG A 37 -22.45 -7.14 -1.39
N ASP A 38 -21.92 -8.02 -0.54
CA ASP A 38 -22.13 -7.96 0.91
C ASP A 38 -21.44 -6.75 1.57
N LEU A 39 -20.46 -6.12 0.90
CA LEU A 39 -19.82 -4.88 1.37
C LEU A 39 -20.61 -3.63 0.97
N THR A 40 -21.22 -3.63 -0.22
CA THR A 40 -21.91 -2.45 -0.77
C THR A 40 -23.41 -2.43 -0.48
N ASN A 41 -23.95 -3.54 -0.02
CA ASN A 41 -25.36 -3.73 0.32
C ASN A 41 -25.47 -4.57 1.61
N ARG A 42 -26.70 -4.84 2.05
CA ARG A 42 -26.99 -5.79 3.13
C ARG A 42 -26.28 -7.12 2.90
N PRO A 43 -25.46 -7.58 3.87
CA PRO A 43 -24.82 -8.87 3.78
C PRO A 43 -25.81 -10.03 3.76
N ARG A 44 -25.48 -11.07 2.99
CA ARG A 44 -26.27 -12.32 2.94
C ARG A 44 -26.29 -13.12 4.25
N GLY A 45 -25.41 -12.81 5.20
CA GLY A 45 -25.33 -13.54 6.47
C GLY A 45 -24.73 -14.95 6.38
N VAL A 46 -24.01 -15.26 5.29
CA VAL A 46 -23.36 -16.57 5.10
C VAL A 46 -22.01 -16.68 5.80
N MET A 47 -21.55 -17.91 5.97
CA MET A 47 -20.25 -18.27 6.52
C MET A 47 -19.49 -19.18 5.55
N VAL A 48 -18.21 -19.42 5.85
CA VAL A 48 -17.33 -20.25 5.04
C VAL A 48 -16.47 -21.16 5.91
N ILE A 49 -16.24 -22.37 5.43
CA ILE A 49 -15.38 -23.38 6.04
C ILE A 49 -13.93 -23.17 5.56
N ASP A 50 -13.08 -22.58 6.40
CA ASP A 50 -11.66 -22.29 6.15
C ASP A 50 -10.73 -23.23 6.92
N LEU A 51 -10.30 -24.30 6.25
CA LEU A 51 -9.43 -25.34 6.79
C LEU A 51 -7.95 -25.15 6.41
N PHE A 52 -7.56 -23.95 6.01
CA PHE A 52 -6.17 -23.68 5.66
C PHE A 52 -5.22 -24.00 6.83
N GLY A 53 -4.16 -24.74 6.54
CA GLY A 53 -3.18 -25.19 7.54
C GLY A 53 -3.47 -26.57 8.14
N LEU A 54 -4.60 -27.20 7.83
CA LEU A 54 -4.91 -28.57 8.25
C LEU A 54 -4.79 -29.58 7.11
N SER A 55 -4.34 -30.78 7.44
CA SER A 55 -4.40 -31.96 6.56
C SER A 55 -5.81 -32.56 6.54
N ALA A 56 -6.13 -33.35 5.50
CA ALA A 56 -7.42 -34.04 5.39
C ALA A 56 -7.66 -34.97 6.58
N GLU A 57 -6.61 -35.66 7.06
CA GLU A 57 -6.65 -36.57 8.18
C GLU A 57 -6.96 -35.83 9.50
N GLU A 58 -6.35 -34.66 9.72
CA GLU A 58 -6.65 -33.82 10.88
C GLU A 58 -8.09 -33.32 10.85
N VAL A 59 -8.58 -32.88 9.69
CA VAL A 59 -9.98 -32.45 9.51
C VAL A 59 -10.92 -33.62 9.81
N ARG A 60 -10.63 -34.82 9.30
CA ARG A 60 -11.44 -36.01 9.54
C ARG A 60 -11.47 -36.41 11.02
N ALA A 61 -10.34 -36.30 11.72
CA ALA A 61 -10.23 -36.67 13.13
C ALA A 61 -10.89 -35.65 14.06
N ARG A 62 -10.69 -34.35 13.80
CA ARG A 62 -11.15 -33.26 14.67
C ARG A 62 -12.57 -32.80 14.35
N PHE A 63 -12.93 -32.75 13.08
CA PHE A 63 -14.17 -32.18 12.55
C PHE A 63 -14.85 -33.14 11.54
N PRO A 64 -15.25 -34.36 11.96
CA PRO A 64 -15.74 -35.39 11.06
C PRO A 64 -16.98 -34.97 10.25
N GLU A 65 -17.88 -34.16 10.82
CA GLU A 65 -19.07 -33.63 10.14
C GLU A 65 -18.68 -32.70 8.98
N VAL A 66 -17.71 -31.80 9.23
CA VAL A 66 -17.15 -30.91 8.21
C VAL A 66 -16.46 -31.70 7.10
N TYR A 67 -15.67 -32.70 7.47
CA TYR A 67 -15.01 -33.58 6.52
C TYR A 67 -16.05 -34.28 5.61
N GLN A 68 -17.08 -34.89 6.21
CA GLN A 68 -18.15 -35.57 5.48
C GLN A 68 -18.90 -34.61 4.54
N HIS A 69 -19.21 -33.40 5.01
CA HIS A 69 -19.86 -32.38 4.20
C HIS A 69 -19.04 -31.99 2.98
N LEU A 70 -17.76 -31.67 3.16
CA LEU A 70 -16.88 -31.30 2.05
C LEU A 70 -16.64 -32.49 1.09
N LEU A 71 -16.56 -33.71 1.62
CA LEU A 71 -16.44 -34.92 0.82
C LEU A 71 -17.64 -35.11 -0.12
N ALA A 72 -18.85 -34.80 0.36
CA ALA A 72 -20.08 -34.93 -0.41
C ALA A 72 -20.33 -33.75 -1.36
N ARG A 73 -19.98 -32.53 -0.94
CA ARG A 73 -20.39 -31.28 -1.63
C ARG A 73 -19.29 -30.61 -2.44
N VAL A 74 -18.03 -30.84 -2.11
CA VAL A 74 -16.88 -30.16 -2.74
C VAL A 74 -16.04 -31.13 -3.55
N LYS A 75 -15.67 -32.29 -2.99
CA LYS A 75 -14.78 -33.24 -3.66
C LYS A 75 -15.25 -33.67 -5.06
N PRO A 76 -16.54 -33.95 -5.34
CA PRO A 76 -16.97 -34.38 -6.67
C PRO A 76 -16.74 -33.33 -7.76
N GLU A 77 -16.85 -32.04 -7.43
CA GLU A 77 -16.52 -30.94 -8.34
C GLU A 77 -15.00 -30.81 -8.50
N ARG A 78 -14.26 -30.91 -7.38
CA ARG A 78 -12.79 -30.82 -7.38
C ARG A 78 -12.14 -31.90 -8.21
N ASP A 79 -12.60 -33.15 -8.13
CA ASP A 79 -12.03 -34.29 -8.87
C ASP A 79 -12.06 -34.08 -10.40
N ARG A 80 -12.99 -33.25 -10.90
CA ARG A 80 -13.12 -32.91 -12.33
C ARG A 80 -12.23 -31.73 -12.75
N ASN A 81 -11.50 -31.10 -11.81
CA ASN A 81 -10.71 -29.92 -12.11
C ASN A 81 -9.35 -30.28 -12.72
N ASN A 82 -8.97 -29.59 -13.80
CA ASN A 82 -7.69 -29.83 -14.48
C ASN A 82 -6.46 -29.54 -13.62
N ARG A 83 -6.57 -28.72 -12.56
CA ARG A 83 -5.45 -28.39 -11.68
C ARG A 83 -5.31 -29.40 -10.54
N ASP A 84 -4.21 -30.14 -10.54
CA ASP A 84 -3.89 -31.19 -9.56
C ASP A 84 -3.99 -30.70 -8.12
N THR A 85 -3.45 -29.51 -7.83
CA THR A 85 -3.50 -28.92 -6.47
C THR A 85 -4.91 -28.80 -5.94
N TYR A 86 -5.91 -28.49 -6.79
CA TYR A 86 -7.30 -28.36 -6.37
C TYR A 86 -7.96 -29.72 -6.15
N ARG A 87 -7.57 -30.75 -6.93
CA ARG A 87 -8.06 -32.12 -6.74
C ARG A 87 -7.49 -32.75 -5.48
N LEU A 88 -6.18 -32.62 -5.30
CA LEU A 88 -5.44 -33.23 -4.19
C LEU A 88 -5.75 -32.55 -2.85
N ASN A 89 -5.90 -31.22 -2.83
CA ASN A 89 -6.23 -30.46 -1.62
C ASN A 89 -7.69 -30.00 -1.61
N TRP A 90 -8.62 -30.90 -1.93
CA TRP A 90 -10.03 -30.58 -2.17
C TRP A 90 -10.75 -29.94 -0.97
N TRP A 91 -10.26 -30.14 0.26
CA TRP A 91 -10.81 -29.57 1.51
C TRP A 91 -10.32 -28.15 1.81
N VAL A 92 -9.39 -27.61 1.01
CA VAL A 92 -8.87 -26.24 1.13
C VAL A 92 -9.41 -25.40 -0.03
N PHE A 93 -9.47 -24.08 0.17
CA PHE A 93 -9.80 -23.14 -0.91
C PHE A 93 -8.81 -23.26 -2.07
N GLY A 94 -9.29 -22.96 -3.29
CA GLY A 94 -8.42 -22.96 -4.46
C GLY A 94 -7.33 -21.88 -4.35
N GLU A 95 -7.68 -20.70 -3.83
CA GLU A 95 -6.70 -19.66 -3.48
C GLU A 95 -6.88 -19.24 -2.02
N PRO A 96 -6.17 -19.86 -1.07
CA PRO A 96 -6.30 -19.60 0.37
C PRO A 96 -5.59 -18.33 0.84
N ARG A 97 -4.86 -17.65 -0.06
CA ARG A 97 -4.14 -16.38 0.15
C ARG A 97 -3.27 -16.39 1.41
N ALA A 98 -2.26 -17.27 1.42
CA ALA A 98 -1.31 -17.39 2.53
C ALA A 98 -0.69 -16.04 2.92
N ASP A 99 -0.35 -15.17 1.95
CA ASP A 99 0.28 -13.87 2.23
C ASP A 99 -0.64 -12.85 2.92
N LEU A 100 -1.96 -13.00 2.79
CA LEU A 100 -2.93 -12.09 3.43
C LEU A 100 -3.08 -12.40 4.92
N ARG A 101 -2.99 -13.67 5.31
CA ARG A 101 -3.32 -14.12 6.67
C ARG A 101 -2.39 -13.51 7.74
N PRO A 102 -1.05 -13.48 7.58
CA PRO A 102 -0.16 -12.81 8.54
C PRO A 102 -0.42 -11.31 8.66
N VAL A 103 -0.83 -10.65 7.57
CA VAL A 103 -1.10 -9.20 7.56
C VAL A 103 -2.29 -8.84 8.46
N LEU A 104 -3.29 -9.72 8.53
CA LEU A 104 -4.50 -9.53 9.33
C LEU A 104 -4.38 -10.08 10.76
N MET A 105 -3.32 -10.84 11.06
CA MET A 105 -3.12 -11.45 12.37
C MET A 105 -2.96 -10.38 13.46
N GLY A 106 -3.66 -10.56 14.58
CA GLY A 106 -3.62 -9.67 15.73
C GLY A 106 -4.39 -8.34 15.57
N LEU A 107 -4.98 -8.09 14.40
CA LEU A 107 -5.84 -6.92 14.20
C LEU A 107 -7.27 -7.24 14.66
N PRO A 108 -7.97 -6.32 15.34
CA PRO A 108 -9.39 -6.48 15.67
C PRO A 108 -10.29 -6.24 14.44
N ARG A 109 -9.81 -5.46 13.47
CA ARG A 109 -10.50 -5.10 12.23
C ARG A 109 -9.49 -4.69 11.16
N TYR A 110 -9.93 -4.57 9.92
CA TYR A 110 -9.08 -4.11 8.83
C TYR A 110 -9.88 -3.33 7.79
N ILE A 111 -9.22 -2.44 7.05
CA ILE A 111 -9.87 -1.65 6.01
C ILE A 111 -10.08 -2.51 4.76
N ALA A 112 -11.27 -2.41 4.17
CA ALA A 112 -11.66 -3.14 2.98
C ALA A 112 -12.31 -2.23 1.93
N THR A 113 -12.13 -2.59 0.66
CA THR A 113 -12.84 -1.97 -0.47
C THR A 113 -13.10 -3.01 -1.57
N VAL A 114 -14.17 -2.84 -2.34
CA VAL A 114 -14.49 -3.74 -3.47
C VAL A 114 -13.55 -3.46 -4.64
N GLU A 115 -12.97 -4.47 -5.27
CA GLU A 115 -12.03 -4.31 -6.39
C GLU A 115 -12.61 -3.42 -7.50
N THR A 116 -13.80 -3.74 -8.02
CA THR A 116 -14.49 -2.98 -9.07
C THR A 116 -15.72 -2.27 -8.51
N ALA A 117 -15.76 -0.94 -8.56
CA ALA A 117 -16.90 -0.16 -8.06
C ALA A 117 -16.96 1.23 -8.71
N LYS A 118 -18.17 1.66 -9.09
CA LYS A 118 -18.45 3.02 -9.58
C LYS A 118 -17.99 4.10 -8.60
N HIS A 119 -18.38 3.94 -7.33
CA HIS A 119 -17.98 4.82 -6.24
C HIS A 119 -16.93 4.13 -5.39
N ARG A 120 -15.84 4.85 -5.09
CA ARG A 120 -14.76 4.31 -4.27
C ARG A 120 -15.10 4.49 -2.80
N VAL A 121 -15.34 3.36 -2.12
CA VAL A 121 -15.77 3.34 -0.73
C VAL A 121 -14.84 2.43 0.07
N PHE A 122 -14.30 2.95 1.17
CA PHE A 122 -13.53 2.20 2.16
C PHE A 122 -14.33 2.09 3.46
N GLN A 123 -14.23 0.95 4.13
CA GLN A 123 -14.91 0.69 5.40
C GLN A 123 -14.10 -0.30 6.23
N PHE A 124 -14.33 -0.30 7.55
CA PHE A 124 -13.79 -1.36 8.39
C PHE A 124 -14.58 -2.66 8.24
N LEU A 125 -13.85 -3.77 8.19
CA LEU A 125 -14.37 -5.11 8.32
C LEU A 125 -13.80 -5.76 9.59
N ASP A 126 -14.67 -6.38 10.39
CA ASP A 126 -14.27 -7.09 11.60
C ASP A 126 -13.32 -8.25 11.26
N ALA A 127 -12.31 -8.49 12.11
CA ALA A 127 -11.29 -9.50 11.86
C ALA A 127 -11.81 -10.94 11.87
N SER A 128 -13.01 -11.21 12.41
CA SER A 128 -13.68 -12.52 12.30
C SER A 128 -14.17 -12.80 10.88
N ILE A 129 -14.40 -11.77 10.06
CA ILE A 129 -14.98 -11.91 8.73
C ILE A 129 -13.89 -12.21 7.69
N LEU A 130 -14.14 -13.21 6.85
CA LEU A 130 -13.27 -13.58 5.75
C LEU A 130 -13.74 -12.92 4.43
N PRO A 131 -12.85 -12.23 3.70
CA PRO A 131 -13.20 -11.52 2.48
C PRO A 131 -13.10 -12.44 1.24
N ASP A 132 -13.95 -12.23 0.24
CA ASP A 132 -13.85 -12.86 -1.09
C ASP A 132 -12.63 -12.34 -1.88
N ASN A 133 -12.37 -12.91 -3.07
CA ASN A 133 -11.23 -12.52 -3.90
C ASN A 133 -11.40 -11.18 -4.63
N LYS A 134 -12.59 -10.59 -4.61
CA LYS A 134 -12.93 -9.27 -5.16
C LYS A 134 -12.99 -8.18 -4.10
N ILE A 135 -12.52 -8.46 -2.88
CA ILE A 135 -12.32 -7.46 -1.84
C ILE A 135 -10.83 -7.25 -1.66
N VAL A 136 -10.39 -6.00 -1.82
CA VAL A 136 -9.04 -5.56 -1.49
C VAL A 136 -8.99 -5.26 0.00
N CYS A 137 -8.06 -5.89 0.70
CA CYS A 137 -7.90 -5.77 2.15
C CYS A 137 -6.59 -5.05 2.46
N MET A 138 -6.65 -4.07 3.34
CA MET A 138 -5.52 -3.34 3.88
C MET A 138 -5.46 -3.66 5.36
N GLY A 139 -4.40 -4.33 5.81
CA GLY A 139 -4.24 -4.68 7.22
C GLY A 139 -3.86 -3.48 8.06
N LEU A 140 -4.78 -2.52 8.18
CA LEU A 140 -4.74 -1.28 8.95
C LEU A 140 -6.03 -1.22 9.76
N ASP A 141 -5.94 -0.94 11.06
CA ASP A 141 -7.04 -0.90 12.03
C ASP A 141 -7.30 0.50 12.60
N ASP A 142 -6.40 1.45 12.34
CA ASP A 142 -6.51 2.86 12.72
C ASP A 142 -7.38 3.65 11.73
N ALA A 143 -8.37 4.37 12.25
CA ALA A 143 -9.31 5.19 11.49
C ALA A 143 -8.65 6.39 10.80
N PHE A 144 -7.45 6.82 11.22
CA PHE A 144 -6.67 7.82 10.49
C PHE A 144 -6.45 7.39 9.04
N HIS A 145 -6.02 6.14 8.84
CA HIS A 145 -5.81 5.59 7.50
C HIS A 145 -7.13 5.44 6.73
N LEU A 146 -8.21 5.06 7.41
CA LEU A 146 -9.54 5.00 6.79
C LEU A 146 -9.97 6.38 6.28
N GLY A 147 -9.71 7.41 7.07
CA GLY A 147 -9.97 8.80 6.71
C GLY A 147 -9.19 9.24 5.49
N VAL A 148 -7.86 9.06 5.50
CA VAL A 148 -7.01 9.42 4.37
C VAL A 148 -7.44 8.69 3.09
N LEU A 149 -7.74 7.39 3.17
CA LEU A 149 -8.17 6.60 2.02
C LEU A 149 -9.57 7.03 1.51
N SER A 150 -10.44 7.53 2.38
CA SER A 150 -11.79 7.98 2.00
C SER A 150 -11.83 9.42 1.45
N SER A 151 -10.72 10.15 1.50
CA SER A 151 -10.64 11.56 1.11
C SER A 151 -10.50 11.79 -0.41
N ARG A 152 -10.67 13.04 -0.82
CA ARG A 152 -10.33 13.62 -2.12
C ARG A 152 -8.82 13.67 -2.41
N ALA A 153 -7.95 13.29 -1.48
CA ALA A 153 -6.56 13.00 -1.82
C ALA A 153 -6.44 11.63 -2.50
N HIS A 154 -7.04 10.60 -1.88
CA HIS A 154 -6.87 9.23 -2.34
C HIS A 154 -7.82 8.83 -3.47
N CYS A 155 -9.07 9.31 -3.46
CA CYS A 155 -10.06 8.89 -4.46
C CYS A 155 -9.64 9.25 -5.91
N PRO A 156 -9.21 10.49 -6.22
CA PRO A 156 -8.68 10.84 -7.55
C PRO A 156 -7.42 10.06 -7.92
N TRP A 157 -6.51 9.85 -6.96
CA TRP A 157 -5.33 9.01 -7.16
C TRP A 157 -5.70 7.59 -7.58
N ALA A 158 -6.67 6.98 -6.87
CA ALA A 158 -7.16 5.64 -7.17
C ALA A 158 -7.83 5.54 -8.53
N LEU A 159 -8.64 6.54 -8.91
CA LEU A 159 -9.26 6.62 -10.23
C LEU A 159 -8.21 6.76 -11.35
N ARG A 160 -7.18 7.58 -11.13
CA ARG A 160 -6.16 7.87 -12.15
C ARG A 160 -5.13 6.76 -12.34
N ALA A 161 -4.72 6.11 -11.25
CA ALA A 161 -3.68 5.08 -11.25
C ALA A 161 -4.25 3.65 -11.37
N GLY A 162 -5.55 3.47 -11.09
CA GLY A 162 -6.26 2.21 -11.16
C GLY A 162 -6.44 1.65 -12.58
N GLY A 163 -7.27 0.61 -12.68
CA GLY A 163 -7.71 0.03 -13.94
C GLY A 163 -9.18 0.36 -14.24
N TRP A 164 -9.67 -0.15 -15.37
CA TRP A 164 -11.05 0.03 -15.81
C TRP A 164 -11.57 -1.32 -16.32
N LEU A 165 -12.84 -1.66 -16.03
CA LEU A 165 -13.46 -2.92 -16.47
C LEU A 165 -14.90 -2.72 -16.93
N GLY A 166 -15.28 -3.46 -17.97
CA GLY A 166 -16.66 -3.58 -18.46
C GLY A 166 -17.11 -2.45 -19.39
N MET A 167 -18.35 -2.55 -19.88
CA MET A 167 -18.96 -1.58 -20.79
C MET A 167 -19.23 -0.21 -20.15
N GLY A 168 -19.33 -0.16 -18.81
CA GLY A 168 -19.57 1.06 -18.04
C GLY A 168 -18.31 1.81 -17.61
N ASN A 169 -17.11 1.32 -17.94
CA ASN A 169 -15.84 1.82 -17.41
C ASN A 169 -15.87 1.93 -15.88
N ASP A 170 -16.20 0.85 -15.18
CA ASP A 170 -16.17 0.86 -13.72
C ASP A 170 -14.70 0.87 -13.23
N PRO A 171 -14.33 1.78 -12.32
CA PRO A 171 -12.98 1.84 -11.76
C PRO A 171 -12.59 0.56 -11.01
N VAL A 172 -11.36 0.09 -11.27
CA VAL A 172 -10.74 -1.09 -10.66
C VAL A 172 -9.60 -0.67 -9.75
N TYR A 173 -9.67 -1.05 -8.48
CA TYR A 173 -8.64 -0.79 -7.48
C TYR A 173 -7.51 -1.81 -7.55
N VAL A 174 -6.46 -1.47 -8.29
CA VAL A 174 -5.26 -2.32 -8.41
C VAL A 174 -4.28 -1.95 -7.29
N LYS A 175 -4.25 -2.73 -6.21
CA LYS A 175 -3.43 -2.48 -5.01
C LYS A 175 -2.01 -1.99 -5.33
N SER A 176 -1.29 -2.68 -6.22
CA SER A 176 0.10 -2.39 -6.55
C SER A 176 0.32 -1.08 -7.32
N LYS A 177 -0.74 -0.54 -7.94
CA LYS A 177 -0.69 0.74 -8.64
C LYS A 177 -1.29 1.89 -7.85
N VAL A 178 -2.15 1.57 -6.88
CA VAL A 178 -2.91 2.55 -6.13
C VAL A 178 -2.40 2.66 -4.70
N PHE A 179 -2.63 1.65 -3.87
CA PHE A 179 -2.30 1.70 -2.44
C PHE A 179 -0.80 1.68 -2.18
N ASP A 180 -0.08 0.76 -2.85
CA ASP A 180 1.36 0.57 -2.59
C ASP A 180 2.21 1.83 -2.86
N PRO A 181 1.98 2.59 -3.95
CA PRO A 181 2.70 3.85 -4.18
C PRO A 181 2.04 5.08 -3.54
N PHE A 182 0.90 4.97 -2.86
CA PHE A 182 0.20 6.14 -2.34
C PHE A 182 0.99 6.80 -1.19
N PRO A 183 1.41 8.07 -1.32
CA PRO A 183 2.15 8.73 -0.26
C PRO A 183 1.19 9.30 0.80
N PHE A 184 1.04 8.60 1.92
CA PHE A 184 0.26 9.07 3.08
C PHE A 184 0.83 10.39 3.66
N PRO A 185 -0.02 11.26 4.24
CA PRO A 185 0.42 12.53 4.81
C PRO A 185 1.18 12.33 6.13
N ASP A 186 2.11 13.23 6.42
CA ASP A 186 2.73 13.34 7.75
C ASP A 186 1.88 14.31 8.60
N ALA A 187 0.88 13.79 9.31
CA ALA A 187 -0.01 14.59 10.16
C ALA A 187 0.49 14.67 11.61
N THR A 188 0.23 15.80 12.29
CA THR A 188 0.41 15.92 13.74
C THR A 188 -0.58 15.03 14.49
N ASP A 189 -0.27 14.63 15.72
CA ASP A 189 -1.14 13.75 16.52
C ASP A 189 -2.55 14.31 16.70
N ALA A 190 -2.67 15.63 16.90
CA ALA A 190 -3.96 16.31 17.02
C ALA A 190 -4.79 16.18 15.74
N LEU A 191 -4.17 16.39 14.58
CA LEU A 191 -4.88 16.29 13.30
C LEU A 191 -5.20 14.84 12.93
N GLN A 192 -4.33 13.88 13.30
CA GLN A 192 -4.65 12.47 13.16
C GLN A 192 -5.90 12.10 13.96
N GLU A 193 -6.05 12.64 15.18
CA GLU A 193 -7.21 12.38 16.03
C GLU A 193 -8.51 12.95 15.46
N GLU A 194 -8.47 14.17 14.93
CA GLU A 194 -9.62 14.76 14.24
C GLU A 194 -10.04 13.93 13.01
N ILE A 195 -9.07 13.48 12.20
CA ILE A 195 -9.33 12.60 11.05
C ILE A 195 -9.90 11.25 11.51
N ARG A 196 -9.40 10.66 12.60
CA ARG A 196 -9.95 9.42 13.18
C ARG A 196 -11.41 9.58 13.53
N HIS A 197 -11.76 10.63 14.27
CA HIS A 197 -13.12 10.88 14.71
C HIS A 197 -14.10 10.94 13.52
N VAL A 198 -13.79 11.76 12.52
CA VAL A 198 -14.65 11.91 11.33
C VAL A 198 -14.72 10.62 10.51
N ALA A 199 -13.62 9.87 10.40
CA ALA A 199 -13.59 8.61 9.67
C ALA A 199 -14.40 7.50 10.35
N GLU A 200 -14.37 7.41 11.68
CA GLU A 200 -15.23 6.50 12.46
C GLU A 200 -16.69 6.86 12.29
N GLU A 201 -17.03 8.15 12.40
CA GLU A 201 -18.39 8.64 12.22
C GLU A 201 -18.91 8.34 10.80
N LEU A 202 -18.08 8.54 9.77
CA LEU A 202 -18.41 8.21 8.39
C LEU A 202 -18.67 6.71 8.18
N ASP A 203 -17.85 5.84 8.76
CA ASP A 203 -18.05 4.38 8.70
C ASP A 203 -19.32 3.93 9.44
N ALA A 204 -19.51 4.46 10.65
CA ALA A 204 -20.67 4.19 11.48
C ALA A 204 -21.97 4.69 10.84
N HIS A 205 -21.97 5.90 10.26
CA HIS A 205 -23.10 6.50 9.57
C HIS A 205 -23.62 5.58 8.47
N ARG A 206 -22.73 5.19 7.55
CA ARG A 206 -23.07 4.31 6.42
C ARG A 206 -23.66 2.99 6.90
N LYS A 207 -23.03 2.35 7.88
CA LYS A 207 -23.49 1.07 8.44
C LYS A 207 -24.84 1.21 9.14
N ALA A 208 -25.05 2.28 9.91
CA ALA A 208 -26.31 2.54 10.59
C ALA A 208 -27.45 2.77 9.60
N ARG A 209 -27.23 3.56 8.53
CA ARG A 209 -28.24 3.79 7.49
C ARG A 209 -28.64 2.48 6.78
N GLN A 210 -27.69 1.62 6.44
CA GLN A 210 -27.99 0.32 5.81
C GLN A 210 -28.68 -0.67 6.74
N ALA A 211 -28.40 -0.61 8.05
CA ALA A 211 -29.08 -1.42 9.04
C ALA A 211 -30.54 -0.99 9.24
N GLU A 212 -30.80 0.32 9.25
CA GLU A 212 -32.13 0.91 9.39
C GLU A 212 -32.97 0.77 8.10
N HIS A 213 -32.34 0.88 6.94
CA HIS A 213 -32.97 0.79 5.62
C HIS A 213 -32.33 -0.33 4.77
N PRO A 214 -32.74 -1.60 4.93
CA PRO A 214 -32.12 -2.75 4.27
C PRO A 214 -32.09 -2.74 2.74
N HIS A 215 -32.95 -1.95 2.07
CA HIS A 215 -32.98 -1.78 0.63
C HIS A 215 -31.98 -0.72 0.13
N LEU A 216 -31.44 0.10 1.03
CA LEU A 216 -30.52 1.19 0.71
C LEU A 216 -29.09 0.67 0.50
N THR A 217 -28.56 0.88 -0.70
CA THR A 217 -27.19 0.52 -1.06
C THR A 217 -26.25 1.72 -0.94
N LEU A 218 -24.95 1.47 -0.70
CA LEU A 218 -23.94 2.52 -0.73
C LEU A 218 -23.88 3.19 -2.10
N THR A 219 -24.04 2.42 -3.18
CA THR A 219 -24.06 2.96 -4.55
C THR A 219 -25.18 3.99 -4.75
N GLN A 220 -26.39 3.74 -4.20
CA GLN A 220 -27.49 4.69 -4.24
C GLN A 220 -27.18 5.96 -3.45
N MET A 221 -26.70 5.83 -2.20
CA MET A 221 -26.32 6.97 -1.36
C MET A 221 -25.28 7.86 -2.05
N TYR A 222 -24.25 7.26 -2.64
CA TYR A 222 -23.19 8.00 -3.32
C TYR A 222 -23.61 8.55 -4.68
N ASN A 223 -24.53 7.90 -5.41
CA ASN A 223 -25.13 8.51 -6.62
C ASN A 223 -25.86 9.81 -6.29
N VAL A 224 -26.63 9.83 -5.19
CA VAL A 224 -27.32 11.03 -4.73
C VAL A 224 -26.34 12.08 -4.21
N LEU A 225 -25.30 11.67 -3.48
CA LEU A 225 -24.23 12.57 -3.03
C LEU A 225 -23.58 13.32 -4.20
N GLU A 226 -23.22 12.62 -5.28
CA GLU A 226 -22.60 13.25 -6.45
C GLU A 226 -23.55 14.20 -7.18
N LYS A 227 -24.86 13.87 -7.27
CA LYS A 227 -25.87 14.80 -7.82
C LYS A 227 -26.00 16.08 -6.97
N LEU A 228 -25.98 15.94 -5.64
CA LEU A 228 -26.00 17.09 -4.73
C LEU A 228 -24.75 17.97 -4.88
N ARG A 229 -23.57 17.36 -5.00
CA ARG A 229 -22.30 18.08 -5.27
C ARG A 229 -22.34 18.81 -6.61
N ALA A 230 -22.96 18.22 -7.63
CA ALA A 230 -23.13 18.83 -8.95
C ALA A 230 -24.27 19.85 -9.04
N GLY A 231 -25.03 20.10 -7.96
CA GLY A 231 -26.19 20.99 -7.98
C GLY A 231 -27.33 20.49 -8.90
N THR A 232 -27.39 19.19 -9.18
CA THR A 232 -28.41 18.59 -10.04
C THR A 232 -29.68 18.31 -9.25
N ALA A 233 -30.84 18.64 -9.82
CA ALA A 233 -32.14 18.36 -9.21
C ALA A 233 -32.34 16.84 -9.02
N LEU A 234 -32.88 16.46 -7.85
CA LEU A 234 -33.19 15.07 -7.52
C LEU A 234 -34.63 14.74 -7.95
N ASN A 235 -34.85 13.50 -8.38
CA ASN A 235 -36.20 12.97 -8.57
C ASN A 235 -36.79 12.44 -7.25
N ALA A 236 -38.04 11.95 -7.28
CA ALA A 236 -38.74 11.48 -6.08
C ALA A 236 -38.00 10.33 -5.35
N ASP A 237 -37.52 9.32 -6.09
CA ASP A 237 -36.77 8.20 -5.53
C ASP A 237 -35.44 8.66 -4.91
N GLU A 238 -34.79 9.65 -5.52
CA GLU A 238 -33.53 10.21 -5.05
C GLU A 238 -33.71 11.10 -3.81
N GLU A 239 -34.83 11.82 -3.69
CA GLU A 239 -35.19 12.52 -2.45
C GLU A 239 -35.49 11.53 -1.31
N GLN A 240 -36.11 10.38 -1.60
CA GLN A 240 -36.26 9.31 -0.61
C GLN A 240 -34.89 8.77 -0.16
N ILE A 241 -34.01 8.43 -1.10
CA ILE A 241 -32.65 7.96 -0.80
C ILE A 241 -31.86 9.00 0.01
N LYS A 242 -32.00 10.28 -0.31
CA LYS A 242 -31.38 11.38 0.44
C LYS A 242 -31.84 11.40 1.89
N GLY A 243 -33.14 11.21 2.12
CA GLY A 243 -33.74 11.15 3.46
C GLY A 243 -33.29 9.92 4.24
N GLU A 244 -33.51 8.72 3.71
CA GLU A 244 -33.15 7.44 4.36
C GLU A 244 -31.65 7.31 4.59
N GLY A 245 -30.84 7.73 3.61
CA GLY A 245 -29.39 7.71 3.70
C GLY A 245 -28.79 8.87 4.48
N LEU A 246 -29.62 9.84 4.91
CA LEU A 246 -29.18 11.10 5.51
C LEU A 246 -27.97 11.69 4.74
N VAL A 247 -28.14 11.83 3.42
CA VAL A 247 -27.01 12.07 2.49
C VAL A 247 -26.36 13.44 2.70
N LEU A 248 -27.07 14.40 3.31
CA LEU A 248 -26.48 15.69 3.69
C LEU A 248 -25.44 15.54 4.80
N ILE A 249 -25.68 14.67 5.80
CA ILE A 249 -24.69 14.34 6.84
C ILE A 249 -23.51 13.61 6.21
N LEU A 250 -23.79 12.64 5.32
CA LEU A 250 -22.73 11.96 4.56
C LEU A 250 -21.84 12.96 3.80
N LYS A 251 -22.45 13.96 3.15
CA LYS A 251 -21.73 15.02 2.44
C LYS A 251 -20.85 15.83 3.40
N GLU A 252 -21.41 16.28 4.52
CA GLU A 252 -20.69 17.06 5.52
C GLU A 252 -19.47 16.30 6.07
N LEU A 253 -19.63 15.02 6.40
CA LEU A 253 -18.53 14.17 6.87
C LEU A 253 -17.42 14.04 5.82
N HIS A 254 -17.75 13.87 4.54
CA HIS A 254 -16.74 13.87 3.47
C HIS A 254 -16.05 15.21 3.33
N ASP A 255 -16.81 16.31 3.34
CA ASP A 255 -16.24 17.66 3.16
C ASP A 255 -15.31 18.04 4.33
N GLN A 256 -15.68 17.68 5.57
CA GLN A 256 -14.83 17.83 6.76
C GLN A 256 -13.56 16.97 6.64
N LEU A 257 -13.72 15.71 6.26
CA LEU A 257 -12.62 14.77 6.11
C LEU A 257 -11.61 15.24 5.03
N ASP A 258 -12.11 15.73 3.90
CA ASP A 258 -11.30 16.26 2.82
C ASP A 258 -10.47 17.48 3.28
N ALA A 259 -11.09 18.39 4.02
CA ALA A 259 -10.41 19.57 4.57
C ALA A 259 -9.29 19.18 5.54
N LEU A 260 -9.56 18.25 6.48
CA LEU A 260 -8.58 17.78 7.46
C LEU A 260 -7.42 17.03 6.79
N VAL A 261 -7.71 16.19 5.79
CA VAL A 261 -6.67 15.47 5.06
C VAL A 261 -5.83 16.43 4.21
N PHE A 262 -6.42 17.44 3.58
CA PHE A 262 -5.64 18.45 2.86
C PHE A 262 -4.78 19.27 3.82
N GLN A 263 -5.28 19.62 5.00
CA GLN A 263 -4.48 20.24 6.06
C GLN A 263 -3.30 19.33 6.48
N ALA A 264 -3.51 18.01 6.55
CA ALA A 264 -2.45 17.05 6.88
C ALA A 264 -1.34 16.99 5.81
N TYR A 265 -1.69 17.26 4.56
CA TYR A 265 -0.70 17.43 3.49
C TYR A 265 -0.10 18.85 3.42
N GLY A 266 -0.59 19.81 4.23
CA GLY A 266 -0.22 21.22 4.13
C GLY A 266 -0.77 21.91 2.89
N TRP A 267 -1.92 21.46 2.38
CA TRP A 267 -2.54 21.97 1.17
C TRP A 267 -3.75 22.86 1.45
N PRO A 268 -4.10 23.78 0.52
CA PRO A 268 -5.38 24.49 0.58
C PRO A 268 -6.57 23.51 0.50
N ALA A 269 -7.68 23.84 1.17
CA ALA A 269 -8.89 23.00 1.20
C ALA A 269 -9.56 22.81 -0.18
N ASN A 270 -9.37 23.75 -1.10
CA ASN A 270 -10.02 23.75 -2.41
C ASN A 270 -8.97 23.58 -3.52
N LEU A 271 -8.56 22.34 -3.75
CA LEU A 271 -7.73 21.97 -4.89
C LEU A 271 -8.53 21.21 -5.96
N PRO A 272 -8.28 21.47 -7.25
CA PRO A 272 -8.79 20.65 -8.33
C PRO A 272 -8.06 19.29 -8.34
N ASP A 273 -8.75 18.24 -8.77
CA ASP A 273 -8.24 16.86 -8.71
C ASP A 273 -6.91 16.68 -9.47
N GLU A 274 -6.72 17.35 -10.60
CA GLU A 274 -5.45 17.31 -11.35
C GLU A 274 -4.27 17.88 -10.56
N GLU A 275 -4.49 18.93 -9.77
CA GLU A 275 -3.44 19.50 -8.91
C GLU A 275 -3.14 18.59 -7.73
N VAL A 276 -4.17 17.98 -7.13
CA VAL A 276 -4.01 16.96 -6.08
C VAL A 276 -3.14 15.81 -6.60
N ILE A 277 -3.44 15.28 -7.78
CA ILE A 277 -2.65 14.22 -8.41
C ILE A 277 -1.21 14.68 -8.66
N GLY A 278 -1.01 15.89 -9.19
CA GLY A 278 0.31 16.46 -9.42
C GLY A 278 1.16 16.53 -8.14
N ARG A 279 0.58 17.03 -7.04
CA ARG A 279 1.24 17.11 -5.72
C ARG A 279 1.56 15.71 -5.16
N LEU A 280 0.65 14.75 -5.29
CA LEU A 280 0.90 13.37 -4.87
C LEU A 280 2.02 12.70 -5.68
N VAL A 281 2.13 12.96 -6.98
CA VAL A 281 3.23 12.44 -7.80
C VAL A 281 4.58 13.01 -7.35
N VAL A 282 4.64 14.30 -7.00
CA VAL A 282 5.85 14.92 -6.44
C VAL A 282 6.20 14.27 -5.11
N LEU A 283 5.25 14.18 -4.18
CA LEU A 283 5.48 13.58 -2.86
C LEU A 283 5.89 12.10 -2.96
N ASN A 284 5.27 11.32 -3.85
CA ASN A 284 5.67 9.92 -4.09
C ASN A 284 7.13 9.82 -4.55
N LYS A 285 7.58 10.70 -5.48
CA LYS A 285 8.98 10.73 -5.91
C LYS A 285 9.91 11.10 -4.77
N GLU A 286 9.53 12.05 -3.92
CA GLU A 286 10.30 12.40 -2.72
C GLU A 286 10.46 11.18 -1.80
N ARG A 287 9.36 10.49 -1.46
CA ARG A 287 9.40 9.25 -0.65
C ARG A 287 10.27 8.16 -1.27
N ALA A 288 10.18 7.96 -2.58
CA ALA A 288 11.02 6.99 -3.28
C ALA A 288 12.53 7.34 -3.21
N THR A 289 12.89 8.61 -3.02
CA THR A 289 14.29 9.01 -2.77
C THR A 289 14.72 8.94 -1.30
N GLU A 290 13.76 8.97 -0.37
CA GLU A 290 13.96 8.81 1.08
C GLU A 290 14.23 7.34 1.45
N GLU A 291 13.50 6.40 0.85
CA GLU A 291 13.58 4.96 1.19
C GLU A 291 15.00 4.38 1.07
N PRO A 292 15.79 4.61 -0.02
CA PRO A 292 17.16 4.13 -0.12
C PRO A 292 18.11 4.76 0.91
N ARG A 293 17.71 5.87 1.53
CA ARG A 293 18.46 6.55 2.61
C ARG A 293 18.05 6.05 4.00
N GLY A 294 17.19 5.02 4.07
CA GLY A 294 16.71 4.44 5.32
C GLY A 294 15.52 5.18 5.95
N VAL A 295 15.01 6.23 5.30
CA VAL A 295 13.83 6.96 5.79
C VAL A 295 12.59 6.35 5.15
N VAL A 296 11.97 5.40 5.86
CA VAL A 296 10.75 4.71 5.41
C VAL A 296 9.56 5.16 6.28
N ARG A 297 8.51 5.64 5.63
CA ARG A 297 7.24 6.04 6.27
C ARG A 297 6.34 4.82 6.46
N TRP A 298 6.59 4.06 7.52
CA TRP A 298 5.84 2.85 7.84
C TRP A 298 4.42 3.16 8.34
N LEU A 299 3.41 2.51 7.77
CA LEU A 299 2.00 2.61 8.22
C LEU A 299 1.72 1.72 9.45
N ARG A 300 2.42 0.59 9.56
CA ARG A 300 2.43 -0.30 10.73
C ARG A 300 3.87 -0.66 11.07
N PRO A 301 4.63 0.26 11.71
CA PRO A 301 6.05 0.06 12.00
C PRO A 301 6.35 -1.29 12.67
N ALA A 302 5.60 -1.65 13.72
CA ALA A 302 5.81 -2.90 14.47
C ALA A 302 5.68 -4.17 13.60
N TYR A 303 4.75 -4.19 12.64
CA TYR A 303 4.57 -5.33 11.74
C TYR A 303 5.56 -5.28 10.55
N GLN A 304 5.69 -4.11 9.93
CA GLN A 304 6.45 -3.97 8.68
C GLN A 304 7.96 -4.04 8.90
N LYS A 305 8.48 -3.50 10.01
CA LYS A 305 9.91 -3.59 10.34
C LYS A 305 10.35 -5.03 10.59
N VAL A 306 9.57 -5.79 11.38
CA VAL A 306 9.82 -7.22 11.62
C VAL A 306 9.82 -7.99 10.30
N ARG A 307 8.83 -7.75 9.43
CA ARG A 307 8.77 -8.40 8.12
C ARG A 307 9.92 -8.01 7.19
N ALA A 308 10.45 -6.80 7.33
CA ALA A 308 11.62 -6.32 6.61
C ALA A 308 12.96 -6.81 7.22
N GLY A 309 12.92 -7.58 8.31
CA GLY A 309 14.12 -8.06 9.00
C GLY A 309 14.82 -7.00 9.86
N ILE A 310 14.11 -5.92 10.23
CA ILE A 310 14.61 -4.83 11.08
C ILE A 310 14.18 -5.13 12.53
N THR A 311 15.12 -5.51 13.39
CA THR A 311 14.89 -5.73 14.84
C THR A 311 15.15 -4.44 15.63
N GLU A 312 14.34 -4.20 16.68
CA GLU A 312 14.29 -2.93 17.44
C GLU A 312 15.52 -2.59 18.30
N GLU A 313 16.59 -3.40 18.30
CA GLU A 313 17.83 -3.11 19.05
C GLU A 313 18.65 -1.92 18.49
N ALA A 314 18.17 -1.25 17.45
CA ALA A 314 18.81 -0.07 16.86
C ALA A 314 17.87 1.15 16.80
N ALA A 315 17.54 1.77 17.94
CA ALA A 315 17.55 3.24 18.15
C ALA A 315 16.79 3.64 19.42
N PRO A 316 17.41 4.46 20.29
CA PRO A 316 17.18 5.91 20.14
C PRO A 316 18.43 6.75 19.83
N LYS A 317 19.65 6.28 20.13
CA LYS A 317 20.88 7.10 19.98
C LYS A 317 21.28 7.41 18.53
N ALA A 318 20.93 6.53 17.59
CA ALA A 318 21.30 6.70 16.19
C ALA A 318 20.58 7.88 15.51
N ALA A 319 19.37 8.26 15.96
CA ALA A 319 18.60 9.31 15.30
C ALA A 319 19.12 10.73 15.60
N GLU A 320 19.64 10.96 16.82
CA GLU A 320 20.28 12.23 17.19
C GLU A 320 21.70 12.34 16.62
N GLU A 321 22.51 11.28 16.74
CA GLU A 321 23.87 11.26 16.17
C GLU A 321 23.85 11.35 14.63
N GLN A 322 22.85 10.76 13.96
CA GLN A 322 22.67 10.91 12.50
C GLN A 322 22.25 12.33 12.12
N ARG A 323 21.48 13.04 12.95
CA ARG A 323 21.06 14.42 12.68
C ARG A 323 22.24 15.39 12.78
N GLU A 324 23.12 15.18 13.77
CA GLU A 324 24.39 15.93 13.89
C GLU A 324 25.38 15.60 12.77
N MET A 325 25.53 14.31 12.40
CA MET A 325 26.38 13.92 11.26
C MET A 325 25.86 14.45 9.91
N LEU A 326 24.54 14.60 9.73
CA LEU A 326 23.93 15.15 8.51
C LEU A 326 24.15 16.65 8.34
N LEU A 327 24.14 17.42 9.44
CA LEU A 327 24.47 18.85 9.42
C LEU A 327 25.94 19.08 9.00
N VAL A 328 26.85 18.24 9.50
CA VAL A 328 28.28 18.29 9.13
C VAL A 328 28.50 17.86 7.67
N ALA A 329 27.74 16.87 7.18
CA ALA A 329 27.85 16.40 5.80
C ALA A 329 27.24 17.37 4.76
N GLN A 330 26.14 18.07 5.10
CA GLN A 330 25.54 19.10 4.23
C GLN A 330 26.48 20.29 4.03
N ALA A 331 27.16 20.75 5.10
CA ALA A 331 28.14 21.83 5.01
C ALA A 331 29.34 21.49 4.08
N GLY A 332 29.72 20.21 3.98
CA GLY A 332 30.83 19.76 3.12
C GLY A 332 30.45 19.49 1.65
N ALA A 333 29.16 19.24 1.36
CA ALA A 333 28.71 18.93 -0.01
C ALA A 333 28.44 20.17 -0.86
N GLU A 334 28.07 21.31 -0.24
CA GLU A 334 27.85 22.58 -0.95
C GLU A 334 29.15 23.23 -1.47
N GLN A 335 30.32 22.84 -0.96
CA GLN A 335 31.61 23.43 -1.34
C GLN A 335 32.36 22.71 -2.48
N LYS A 336 31.92 21.52 -2.91
CA LYS A 336 32.69 20.72 -3.89
C LYS A 336 32.38 21.12 -5.34
N PRO A 337 33.41 21.34 -6.18
CA PRO A 337 33.20 21.69 -7.59
C PRO A 337 32.53 20.56 -8.38
N SER A 338 31.80 20.94 -9.43
CA SER A 338 31.22 19.99 -10.38
C SER A 338 32.27 19.53 -11.41
N PHE A 339 32.30 18.25 -11.74
CA PHE A 339 33.16 17.74 -12.80
C PHE A 339 32.62 18.14 -14.19
N PRO A 340 33.46 18.69 -15.10
CA PRO A 340 33.00 19.18 -16.40
C PRO A 340 32.41 18.08 -17.30
N SER A 341 31.43 18.44 -18.14
CA SER A 341 30.84 17.54 -19.13
C SER A 341 31.66 17.44 -20.42
N ASP A 342 32.42 18.47 -20.76
CA ASP A 342 33.25 18.58 -21.98
C ASP A 342 34.63 17.89 -21.84
N GLU A 343 35.09 17.20 -22.89
CA GLU A 343 36.33 16.40 -22.83
C GLU A 343 37.61 17.23 -22.67
N VAL A 344 37.67 18.42 -23.28
CA VAL A 344 38.81 19.33 -23.17
C VAL A 344 38.88 19.89 -21.75
N ALA A 345 37.71 20.31 -21.21
CA ALA A 345 37.60 20.79 -19.84
C ALA A 345 37.91 19.71 -18.78
N ARG A 346 37.50 18.44 -19.02
CA ARG A 346 37.85 17.30 -18.15
C ARG A 346 39.35 17.07 -18.09
N THR A 347 40.02 17.14 -19.24
CA THR A 347 41.47 16.94 -19.34
C THR A 347 42.22 18.05 -18.61
N ALA A 348 41.84 19.31 -18.82
CA ALA A 348 42.41 20.45 -18.09
C ALA A 348 42.22 20.33 -16.56
N THR A 349 41.02 19.92 -16.14
CA THR A 349 40.68 19.73 -14.72
C THR A 349 41.54 18.64 -14.08
N ILE A 350 41.72 17.49 -14.74
CA ILE A 350 42.52 16.38 -14.22
C ILE A 350 44.01 16.74 -14.20
N MET A 351 44.50 17.48 -15.19
CA MET A 351 45.87 18.03 -15.19
C MET A 351 46.10 18.99 -14.02
N ALA A 352 45.15 19.87 -13.72
CA ALA A 352 45.24 20.77 -12.57
C ALA A 352 45.25 20.00 -11.23
N VAL A 353 44.44 18.94 -11.10
CA VAL A 353 44.46 18.06 -9.92
C VAL A 353 45.80 17.36 -9.76
N LEU A 354 46.36 16.81 -10.85
CA LEU A 354 47.68 16.17 -10.83
C LEU A 354 48.82 17.15 -10.51
N ALA A 355 48.73 18.40 -10.99
CA ALA A 355 49.73 19.43 -10.72
C ALA A 355 49.73 19.89 -9.25
N ASN A 356 48.55 19.93 -8.62
CA ASN A 356 48.38 20.36 -7.24
C ASN A 356 48.53 19.23 -6.21
N THR A 357 48.66 17.98 -6.65
CA THR A 357 48.85 16.85 -5.74
C THR A 357 50.33 16.50 -5.59
N GLN A 358 50.80 16.41 -4.35
CA GLN A 358 52.14 15.88 -4.06
C GLN A 358 52.07 14.35 -3.99
N GLY A 359 52.64 13.68 -4.99
CA GLY A 359 52.72 12.22 -5.07
C GLY A 359 51.72 11.60 -6.06
N THR A 360 51.46 10.31 -5.90
CA THR A 360 50.56 9.56 -6.78
C THR A 360 49.11 9.62 -6.30
N VAL A 361 48.17 9.78 -7.22
CA VAL A 361 46.72 9.73 -6.98
C VAL A 361 46.08 8.58 -7.73
N ASP A 362 45.03 8.01 -7.15
CA ASP A 362 44.16 7.08 -7.85
C ASP A 362 42.89 7.79 -8.37
N ALA A 363 42.21 7.16 -9.33
CA ALA A 363 41.02 7.74 -9.96
C ALA A 363 39.85 7.94 -8.99
N SER A 364 39.76 7.14 -7.93
CA SER A 364 38.70 7.22 -6.93
C SER A 364 38.91 8.42 -5.98
N ALA A 365 40.17 8.65 -5.58
CA ALA A 365 40.59 9.81 -4.82
C ALA A 365 40.28 11.11 -5.59
N VAL A 366 40.63 11.18 -6.87
CA VAL A 366 40.30 12.31 -7.74
C VAL A 366 38.78 12.50 -7.88
N ALA A 367 38.03 11.41 -8.09
CA ALA A 367 36.56 11.46 -8.22
C ALA A 367 35.86 11.95 -6.94
N SER A 368 36.42 11.65 -5.76
CA SER A 368 35.86 12.05 -4.45
C SER A 368 35.91 13.57 -4.16
N GLY A 369 36.74 14.30 -4.91
CA GLY A 369 36.85 15.76 -4.85
C GLY A 369 35.73 16.51 -5.57
N PHE A 370 34.92 15.82 -6.39
CA PHE A 370 33.84 16.43 -7.17
C PHE A 370 32.45 16.04 -6.65
N ARG A 371 31.46 16.89 -6.91
CA ARG A 371 30.05 16.69 -6.51
C ARG A 371 29.48 15.34 -6.98
N GLN A 372 29.93 14.83 -8.13
CA GLN A 372 29.47 13.58 -8.72
C GLN A 372 30.07 12.31 -8.07
N GLY A 373 31.14 12.45 -7.28
CA GLY A 373 31.77 11.35 -6.54
C GLY A 373 32.15 10.15 -7.42
N LYS A 374 31.93 8.93 -6.92
CA LYS A 374 32.30 7.68 -7.63
C LYS A 374 31.70 7.50 -9.03
N ARG A 375 30.63 8.23 -9.38
CA ARG A 375 29.97 8.11 -10.70
C ARG A 375 30.86 8.54 -11.87
N ILE A 376 31.81 9.45 -11.63
CA ILE A 376 32.74 9.94 -12.66
C ILE A 376 34.07 9.17 -12.69
N GLU A 377 34.29 8.22 -11.76
CA GLU A 377 35.54 7.46 -11.68
C GLU A 377 35.95 6.81 -13.02
N PRO A 378 35.05 6.20 -13.82
CA PRO A 378 35.43 5.63 -15.12
C PRO A 378 35.98 6.69 -16.09
N HIS A 379 35.39 7.88 -16.08
CA HIS A 379 35.80 8.99 -16.94
C HIS A 379 37.15 9.57 -16.49
N VAL A 380 37.33 9.73 -15.18
CA VAL A 380 38.61 10.17 -14.60
C VAL A 380 39.73 9.19 -14.93
N ARG A 381 39.47 7.88 -14.79
CA ARG A 381 40.43 6.82 -15.12
C ARG A 381 40.79 6.82 -16.62
N ALA A 382 39.81 7.00 -17.50
CA ALA A 382 40.05 7.08 -18.93
C ALA A 382 40.97 8.26 -19.31
N THR A 383 40.72 9.44 -18.75
CA THR A 383 41.56 10.62 -18.98
C THR A 383 42.97 10.45 -18.40
N LEU A 384 43.12 9.94 -17.17
CA LEU A 384 44.43 9.65 -16.56
C LEU A 384 45.24 8.66 -17.40
N THR A 385 44.58 7.63 -17.95
CA THR A 385 45.22 6.65 -18.85
C THR A 385 45.67 7.30 -20.16
N SER A 386 44.85 8.21 -20.72
CA SER A 386 45.22 8.98 -21.91
C SER A 386 46.43 9.88 -21.66
N LEU A 387 46.48 10.57 -20.52
CA LEU A 387 47.61 11.42 -20.12
C LEU A 387 48.92 10.64 -19.97
N VAL A 388 48.86 9.39 -19.50
CA VAL A 388 50.04 8.49 -19.46
C VAL A 388 50.51 8.13 -20.87
N ARG A 389 49.59 7.79 -21.78
CA ARG A 389 49.91 7.48 -23.18
C ARG A 389 50.53 8.66 -23.92
N MET A 390 50.06 9.87 -23.64
CA MET A 390 50.58 11.11 -24.21
C MET A 390 51.85 11.63 -23.51
N GLY A 391 52.33 10.94 -22.46
CA GLY A 391 53.58 11.27 -21.77
C GLY A 391 53.48 12.40 -20.72
N PHE A 392 52.28 12.94 -20.45
CA PHE A 392 52.06 13.99 -19.46
C PHE A 392 51.96 13.48 -18.01
N ALA A 393 51.62 12.20 -17.83
CA ALA A 393 51.58 11.54 -16.53
C ALA A 393 52.39 10.24 -16.54
N SER A 394 52.73 9.73 -15.37
CA SER A 394 53.34 8.40 -15.20
C SER A 394 52.52 7.55 -14.25
N SER A 395 52.50 6.24 -14.49
CA SER A 395 51.89 5.24 -13.63
C SER A 395 52.75 3.98 -13.62
N ARG A 396 52.98 3.39 -12.44
CA ARG A 396 53.79 2.16 -12.29
C ARG A 396 52.94 0.89 -12.28
N ASP A 397 51.68 1.00 -11.89
CA ASP A 397 50.76 -0.10 -11.57
C ASP A 397 49.42 -0.01 -12.34
N GLY A 398 49.24 1.02 -13.19
CA GLY A 398 47.99 1.30 -13.90
C GLY A 398 46.84 1.77 -13.00
N LYS A 399 47.11 2.04 -11.72
CA LYS A 399 46.12 2.43 -10.70
C LYS A 399 46.45 3.77 -10.04
N SER A 400 47.74 4.04 -9.89
CA SER A 400 48.32 5.21 -9.24
C SER A 400 49.00 6.07 -10.30
N PHE A 401 48.63 7.36 -10.38
CA PHE A 401 49.03 8.29 -11.42
C PHE A 401 49.70 9.51 -10.80
N GLN A 402 50.76 10.03 -11.42
CA GLN A 402 51.41 11.27 -11.00
C GLN A 402 51.80 12.10 -12.23
N LEU A 403 51.82 13.43 -12.10
CA LEU A 403 52.25 14.31 -13.17
C LEU A 403 53.73 14.05 -13.50
N ARG A 404 54.07 13.96 -14.78
CA ARG A 404 55.47 13.89 -15.21
C ARG A 404 56.04 15.30 -15.22
N ARG A 405 56.91 15.63 -14.27
CA ARG A 405 57.68 16.88 -14.31
C ARG A 405 58.74 16.75 -15.42
N ALA A 406 58.80 17.72 -16.33
CA ALA A 406 59.91 17.82 -17.26
C ALA A 406 61.20 17.98 -16.44
N ALA A 407 62.25 17.26 -16.83
CA ALA A 407 63.60 17.45 -16.28
C ALA A 407 64.20 18.74 -16.82
#